data_AF-A0A229G672-F1
#
_entry.id   AF-A0A229G672-F1
#
_cell.length_a   1.000
_cell.length_b   1.000
_cell.length_c   1.000
_cell.angle_alpha   90.00
_cell.angle_beta   90.00
_cell.angle_gamma   90.00
#
_symmetry.space_group_name_H-M   'P 1'
#
loop_
_entity.id
_entity.type
_entity.pdbx_description
1 polymer ?
#
loop_
_entity_poly.entity_id
_entity_poly.type
_entity_poly.pdbx_seq_one_letter_code
_entity_poly.pdbx_strand_id
1 'polypeptide(L)'
;MDTLLKIVQIGFYITAASIGILTYLKAKNGLLNTVNTEYQKKVIDRLAELSTELLDEFDSSSDNYWLREDSVKEILDRIHEEIIPYKSEIISGARSLHGIPVSKKEEKLQAFLSKVMSDPFIPSDIRSKILNLVEGRLNAMRSAHYTEIEKYQEGLKSGIYWDTLDGNDGWLHNKISRRLYKSGYGISDVESQVHKIRTDIQLYFEGFNPIKKYNK
;
A
#
# COMPACT_ATOMS: atom_id res chain seq x y z
N MET A 1 -39.67 -20.48 -64.54
CA MET A 1 -38.31 -20.87 -64.07
C MET A 1 -37.58 -19.69 -63.44
N ASP A 2 -37.59 -18.50 -64.07
CA ASP A 2 -36.93 -17.28 -63.54
C ASP A 2 -37.37 -16.83 -62.15
N THR A 3 -38.66 -16.88 -61.83
CA THR A 3 -39.18 -16.42 -60.54
C THR A 3 -38.68 -17.27 -59.38
N LEU A 4 -38.57 -18.59 -59.61
CA LEU A 4 -38.07 -19.54 -58.61
C LEU A 4 -36.58 -19.33 -58.34
N LEU A 5 -35.80 -19.07 -59.40
CA LEU A 5 -34.37 -18.78 -59.32
C LEU A 5 -34.09 -17.51 -58.51
N LYS A 6 -34.90 -16.45 -58.73
CA LYS A 6 -34.79 -15.18 -57.99
C LYS A 6 -35.10 -15.35 -56.50
N ILE A 7 -36.09 -16.16 -56.14
CA ILE A 7 -36.42 -16.44 -54.72
C ILE A 7 -35.27 -17.17 -54.03
N VAL A 8 -34.67 -18.17 -54.69
CA VAL A 8 -33.51 -18.90 -54.15
C VAL A 8 -32.30 -17.97 -53.98
N GLN A 9 -32.04 -17.08 -54.93
CA GLN A 9 -30.95 -16.09 -54.82
C GLN A 9 -31.17 -15.13 -53.65
N ILE A 10 -32.39 -14.63 -53.44
CA ILE A 10 -32.71 -13.77 -52.30
C ILE A 10 -32.46 -14.51 -50.97
N GLY A 11 -32.92 -15.76 -50.86
CA GLY A 11 -32.65 -16.60 -49.68
C GLY A 11 -31.16 -16.81 -49.43
N PHE A 12 -30.39 -17.07 -50.49
CA PHE A 12 -28.93 -17.21 -50.41
C PHE A 12 -28.26 -15.92 -49.91
N TYR A 13 -28.62 -14.76 -50.45
CA TYR A 13 -28.04 -13.48 -50.03
C TYR A 13 -28.41 -13.11 -48.59
N ILE A 14 -29.64 -13.38 -48.13
CA ILE A 14 -30.04 -13.16 -46.73
C ILE A 14 -29.23 -14.06 -45.79
N THR A 15 -29.06 -15.33 -46.16
CA THR A 15 -28.32 -16.29 -45.34
C THR A 15 -26.83 -15.92 -45.28
N ALA A 16 -26.22 -15.59 -46.42
CA ALA A 16 -24.84 -15.15 -46.51
C ALA A 16 -24.59 -13.85 -45.73
N ALA A 17 -25.51 -12.87 -45.84
CA ALA A 17 -25.44 -11.63 -45.07
C ALA A 17 -25.55 -11.88 -43.56
N SER A 18 -26.46 -12.76 -43.14
CA SER A 18 -26.64 -13.14 -41.73
C SER A 18 -25.38 -13.81 -41.16
N ILE A 19 -24.78 -14.75 -41.90
CA ILE A 19 -23.52 -15.40 -41.52
C ILE A 19 -22.38 -14.38 -41.45
N GLY A 20 -22.28 -13.46 -42.42
CA GLY A 20 -21.29 -12.40 -42.43
C GLY A 20 -21.40 -11.48 -41.20
N ILE A 21 -22.62 -11.05 -40.85
CA ILE A 21 -22.89 -10.21 -39.68
C ILE A 21 -22.55 -10.95 -38.38
N LEU A 22 -22.98 -12.21 -38.22
CA LEU A 22 -22.67 -13.01 -37.04
C LEU A 22 -21.17 -13.26 -36.90
N THR A 23 -20.46 -13.49 -38.01
CA THR A 23 -19.01 -13.69 -38.02
C THR A 23 -18.28 -12.40 -37.62
N TYR A 24 -18.71 -11.26 -38.16
CA TYR A 24 -18.17 -9.95 -37.78
C TYR A 24 -18.42 -9.65 -36.29
N LEU A 25 -19.63 -9.89 -35.78
CA LEU A 25 -19.95 -9.71 -34.36
C LEU A 25 -19.10 -10.63 -33.48
N LYS A 26 -18.91 -11.89 -33.89
CA LYS A 26 -18.10 -12.86 -33.14
C LYS A 26 -16.61 -12.51 -33.17
N ALA A 27 -16.09 -12.03 -34.31
CA ALA A 27 -14.70 -11.59 -34.44
C ALA A 27 -14.43 -10.29 -33.68
N LYS A 28 -15.36 -9.31 -33.77
CA LYS A 28 -15.31 -8.07 -32.99
C LYS A 28 -15.34 -8.34 -31.49
N ASN A 29 -16.23 -9.24 -31.06
CA ASN A 29 -16.28 -9.66 -29.67
C ASN A 29 -15.03 -10.46 -29.28
N GLY A 30 -14.49 -11.34 -30.13
CA GLY A 30 -13.29 -12.12 -29.85
C GLY A 30 -12.02 -11.28 -29.68
N LEU A 31 -11.76 -10.33 -30.59
CA LEU A 31 -10.58 -9.46 -30.58
C LEU A 31 -10.60 -8.42 -29.44
N LEU A 32 -11.77 -7.85 -29.14
CA LEU A 32 -11.92 -6.94 -28.00
C LEU A 32 -11.89 -7.69 -26.66
N ASN A 33 -12.36 -8.95 -26.65
CA ASN A 33 -12.35 -9.77 -25.45
C ASN A 33 -10.93 -10.21 -25.08
N THR A 34 -10.06 -10.58 -26.02
CA THR A 34 -8.67 -10.97 -25.70
C THR A 34 -7.86 -9.86 -25.03
N VAL A 35 -7.93 -8.63 -25.54
CA VAL A 35 -7.22 -7.48 -24.93
C VAL A 35 -7.80 -7.15 -23.54
N ASN A 36 -9.13 -7.19 -23.41
CA ASN A 36 -9.80 -6.96 -22.13
C ASN A 36 -9.49 -8.08 -21.12
N THR A 37 -9.42 -9.34 -21.55
CA THR A 37 -9.06 -10.47 -20.67
C THR A 37 -7.61 -10.42 -20.22
N GLU A 38 -6.69 -10.00 -21.09
CA GLU A 38 -5.28 -9.80 -20.70
C GLU A 38 -5.13 -8.64 -19.71
N TYR A 39 -5.85 -7.54 -19.93
CA TYR A 39 -5.89 -6.45 -18.96
C TYR A 39 -6.47 -6.92 -17.61
N GLN A 40 -7.61 -7.59 -17.62
CA GLN A 40 -8.25 -8.13 -16.41
C GLN A 40 -7.34 -9.12 -15.68
N LYS A 41 -6.64 -9.98 -16.42
CA LYS A 41 -5.66 -10.89 -15.83
C LYS A 41 -4.54 -10.13 -15.12
N LYS A 42 -3.96 -9.11 -15.76
CA LYS A 42 -2.93 -8.25 -15.12
C LYS A 42 -3.44 -7.55 -13.87
N VAL A 43 -4.69 -7.07 -13.88
CA VAL A 43 -5.32 -6.48 -12.70
C VAL A 43 -5.47 -7.52 -11.58
N ILE A 44 -5.93 -8.73 -11.89
CA ILE A 44 -6.09 -9.81 -10.90
C ILE A 44 -4.75 -10.21 -10.31
N ASP A 45 -3.75 -10.47 -11.17
CA ASP A 45 -2.40 -10.86 -10.75
C ASP A 45 -1.80 -9.77 -9.86
N ARG A 46 -1.92 -8.50 -10.26
CA ARG A 46 -1.38 -7.39 -9.47
C ARG A 46 -2.10 -7.20 -8.14
N LEU A 47 -3.42 -7.37 -8.10
CA LEU A 47 -4.18 -7.30 -6.85
C LEU A 47 -3.87 -8.47 -5.91
N ALA A 48 -3.56 -9.65 -6.44
CA ALA A 48 -3.11 -10.79 -5.65
C ALA A 48 -1.73 -10.51 -5.01
N GLU A 49 -0.77 -10.00 -5.80
CA GLU A 49 0.51 -9.53 -5.29
C GLU A 49 0.35 -8.45 -4.22
N LEU A 50 -0.49 -7.45 -4.48
CA LEU A 50 -0.74 -6.34 -3.56
C LEU A 50 -1.36 -6.81 -2.24
N SER A 51 -2.26 -7.79 -2.28
CA SER A 51 -2.82 -8.41 -1.07
C SER A 51 -1.73 -9.08 -0.23
N THR A 52 -0.74 -9.70 -0.85
CA THR A 52 0.41 -10.30 -0.16
C THR A 52 1.33 -9.21 0.40
N GLU A 53 1.72 -8.23 -0.43
CA GLU A 53 2.54 -7.07 -0.02
C GLU A 53 1.95 -6.35 1.21
N LEU A 54 0.62 -6.21 1.29
CA LEU A 54 -0.07 -5.61 2.44
C LEU A 54 -0.06 -6.50 3.68
N LEU A 55 -0.05 -7.83 3.52
CA LEU A 55 -0.10 -8.78 4.63
C LEU A 55 1.29 -9.09 5.20
N ASP A 56 2.35 -8.96 4.39
CA ASP A 56 3.73 -9.32 4.74
C ASP A 56 4.18 -8.77 6.10
N GLU A 57 3.73 -7.56 6.46
CA GLU A 57 4.07 -6.96 7.75
C GLU A 57 3.49 -7.69 8.97
N PHE A 58 2.40 -8.45 8.81
CA PHE A 58 1.71 -9.17 9.87
C PHE A 58 2.04 -10.66 9.87
N ASP A 59 2.71 -11.16 8.84
CA ASP A 59 3.14 -12.54 8.76
C ASP A 59 4.44 -12.76 9.55
N SER A 60 4.36 -13.56 10.61
CA SER A 60 5.52 -13.94 11.43
C SER A 60 6.66 -14.61 10.65
N SER A 61 6.39 -15.21 9.50
CA SER A 61 7.39 -15.84 8.62
C SER A 61 8.05 -14.87 7.64
N SER A 62 7.48 -13.68 7.45
CA SER A 62 7.98 -12.68 6.50
C SER A 62 9.13 -11.86 7.06
N ASP A 63 10.14 -11.57 6.23
CA ASP A 63 11.23 -10.66 6.60
C ASP A 63 10.74 -9.24 6.98
N ASN A 64 9.53 -8.87 6.53
CA ASN A 64 8.93 -7.57 6.83
C ASN A 64 8.07 -7.57 8.10
N TYR A 65 8.05 -8.67 8.86
CA TYR A 65 7.25 -8.78 10.08
C TYR A 65 7.52 -7.63 11.05
N TRP A 66 6.46 -6.99 11.53
CA TRP A 66 6.55 -5.77 12.31
C TRP A 66 7.37 -5.90 13.60
N LEU A 67 7.42 -7.07 14.24
CA LEU A 67 8.25 -7.27 15.45
C LEU A 67 9.75 -7.26 15.17
N ARG A 68 10.17 -7.45 13.91
CA ARG A 68 11.57 -7.35 13.49
C ARG A 68 11.97 -5.92 13.14
N GLU A 69 11.02 -4.99 13.18
CA GLU A 69 11.25 -3.59 12.86
C GLU A 69 11.82 -2.85 14.07
N ASP A 70 12.89 -2.10 13.84
CA ASP A 70 13.64 -1.40 14.90
C ASP A 70 13.92 0.05 14.50
N SER A 71 12.90 0.75 13.98
CA SER A 71 13.04 2.11 13.47
C SER A 71 13.44 3.11 14.55
N VAL A 72 12.97 2.91 15.77
CA VAL A 72 13.25 3.82 16.89
C VAL A 72 14.72 3.73 17.28
N LYS A 73 15.26 2.52 17.40
CA LYS A 73 16.69 2.33 17.66
C LYS A 73 17.54 2.85 16.51
N GLU A 74 17.16 2.59 15.26
CA GLU A 74 17.86 3.15 14.09
C GLU A 74 17.97 4.69 14.16
N ILE A 75 16.88 5.37 14.50
CA ILE A 75 16.86 6.82 14.65
C ILE A 75 17.76 7.25 15.83
N LEU A 76 17.66 6.56 16.97
CA LEU A 76 18.42 6.88 18.17
C LEU A 76 19.92 6.67 17.99
N ASP A 77 20.35 5.56 17.40
CA ASP A 77 21.76 5.26 17.11
C ASP A 77 22.37 6.40 16.27
N ARG A 78 21.65 6.84 15.22
CA ARG A 78 22.10 7.98 14.39
C ARG A 78 22.18 9.29 15.15
N ILE A 79 21.22 9.55 16.04
CA ILE A 79 21.27 10.73 16.91
C ILE A 79 22.46 10.61 17.87
N HIS A 80 22.68 9.46 18.49
CA HIS A 80 23.74 9.23 19.47
C HIS A 80 25.12 9.40 18.85
N GLU A 81 25.35 8.81 17.67
CA GLU A 81 26.57 8.99 16.89
C GLU A 81 26.89 10.47 16.65
N GLU A 82 25.87 11.29 16.38
CA GLU A 82 26.05 12.72 16.14
C GLU A 82 26.33 13.52 17.43
N ILE A 83 25.67 13.17 18.55
CA ILE A 83 25.71 14.00 19.77
C ILE A 83 26.85 13.66 20.74
N ILE A 84 27.32 12.41 20.76
CA ILE A 84 28.32 11.92 21.73
C ILE A 84 29.59 12.80 21.74
N PRO A 85 30.17 13.19 20.59
CA PRO A 85 31.37 14.02 20.57
C PRO A 85 31.17 15.44 21.12
N TYR A 86 29.93 15.93 21.18
CA TYR A 86 29.59 17.34 21.43
C TYR A 86 28.76 17.56 22.70
N LYS A 87 28.79 16.61 23.65
CA LYS A 87 28.00 16.66 24.90
C LYS A 87 28.06 18.01 25.62
N SER A 88 29.27 18.54 25.85
CA SER A 88 29.47 19.81 26.56
C SER A 88 28.92 21.01 25.79
N GLU A 89 29.09 21.04 24.47
CA GLU A 89 28.57 22.09 23.59
C GLU A 89 27.04 22.10 23.52
N ILE A 90 26.42 20.91 23.54
CA ILE A 90 24.96 20.76 23.53
C ILE A 90 24.35 21.24 24.85
N ILE A 91 24.95 20.86 25.99
CA ILE A 91 24.46 21.26 27.32
C ILE A 91 24.67 22.77 27.55
N SER A 92 25.79 23.32 27.10
CA SER A 92 26.07 24.77 27.20
C SER A 92 25.26 25.63 26.22
N GLY A 93 24.53 25.01 25.29
CA GLY A 93 23.76 25.70 24.26
C GLY A 93 24.61 26.27 23.11
N ALA A 94 25.92 26.01 23.08
CA ALA A 94 26.82 26.40 22.00
C ALA A 94 26.52 25.66 20.69
N ARG A 95 25.93 24.46 20.78
CA ARG A 95 25.48 23.66 19.64
C ARG A 95 24.03 23.25 19.79
N SER A 96 23.26 23.44 18.72
CA SER A 96 21.87 23.00 18.66
C SER A 96 21.75 21.64 17.98
N LEU A 97 20.87 20.80 18.53
CA LEU A 97 20.41 19.56 17.89
C LEU A 97 19.34 19.92 16.88
N HIS A 98 19.57 19.55 15.62
CA HIS A 98 18.66 19.80 14.51
C HIS A 98 18.45 18.55 13.69
N GLY A 99 17.24 18.42 13.15
CA GLY A 99 16.88 17.30 12.29
C GLY A 99 16.51 16.06 13.08
N ILE A 100 15.63 15.26 12.47
CA ILE A 100 15.22 13.96 12.96
C ILE A 100 15.45 13.00 11.80
N PRO A 101 16.34 12.01 11.97
CA PRO A 101 16.60 11.00 10.96
C PRO A 101 15.31 10.35 10.46
N VAL A 102 15.18 10.18 9.14
CA VAL A 102 14.14 9.34 8.55
C VAL A 102 14.57 7.88 8.73
N SER A 103 13.66 7.03 9.21
CA SER A 103 13.91 5.58 9.36
C SER A 103 13.73 4.83 8.04
N LYS A 104 14.37 3.67 7.91
CA LYS A 104 14.17 2.77 6.76
C LYS A 104 12.71 2.36 6.58
N LYS A 105 11.94 2.25 7.66
CA LYS A 105 10.51 1.93 7.58
C LYS A 105 9.73 3.03 6.89
N GLU A 106 9.99 4.29 7.22
CA GLU A 106 9.36 5.43 6.55
C GLU A 106 9.73 5.49 5.06
N GLU A 107 11.00 5.23 4.72
CA GLU A 107 11.45 5.16 3.32
C GLU A 107 10.73 4.04 2.55
N LYS A 108 10.64 2.84 3.14
CA LYS A 108 9.92 1.70 2.54
C LYS A 108 8.43 2.03 2.31
N LEU A 109 7.76 2.65 3.28
CA LEU A 109 6.36 3.06 3.15
C LEU A 109 6.18 4.14 2.08
N GLN A 110 7.09 5.12 1.99
CA GLN A 110 7.06 6.15 0.95
C GLN A 110 7.28 5.58 -0.45
N ALA A 111 8.16 4.58 -0.58
CA ALA A 111 8.40 3.87 -1.82
C ALA A 111 7.16 3.04 -2.23
N PHE A 112 6.55 2.33 -1.29
CA PHE A 112 5.30 1.59 -1.50
C PHE A 112 4.16 2.51 -1.95
N LEU A 113 4.01 3.67 -1.30
CA LEU A 113 3.02 4.68 -1.68
C LEU A 113 3.20 5.13 -3.13
N SER A 114 4.43 5.47 -3.52
CA SER A 114 4.77 5.90 -4.88
C SER A 114 4.46 4.83 -5.93
N LYS A 115 4.72 3.56 -5.59
CA LYS A 115 4.38 2.40 -6.44
C LYS A 115 2.87 2.30 -6.64
N VAL A 116 2.08 2.33 -5.56
CA VAL A 116 0.62 2.21 -5.62
C VAL A 116 -0.03 3.38 -6.36
N MET A 117 0.47 4.61 -6.16
CA MET A 117 -0.08 5.81 -6.78
C MET A 117 -0.01 5.73 -8.31
N SER A 118 1.10 5.23 -8.85
CA SER A 118 1.38 5.19 -10.29
C SER A 118 0.94 3.91 -10.99
N ASP A 119 0.52 2.87 -10.26
CA ASP A 119 0.20 1.56 -10.82
C ASP A 119 -1.11 1.58 -11.64
N PRO A 120 -1.09 1.35 -12.96
CA PRO A 120 -2.28 1.39 -13.80
C PRO A 120 -3.20 0.18 -13.63
N PHE A 121 -2.76 -0.87 -12.92
CA PHE A 121 -3.49 -2.13 -12.75
C PHE A 121 -4.21 -2.23 -11.40
N ILE A 122 -4.16 -1.18 -10.57
CA ILE A 122 -4.94 -1.12 -9.32
C ILE A 122 -6.23 -0.31 -9.59
N PRO A 123 -7.43 -0.89 -9.40
CA PRO A 123 -8.70 -0.15 -9.51
C PRO A 123 -8.74 1.08 -8.59
N SER A 124 -9.34 2.17 -9.04
CA SER A 124 -9.38 3.46 -8.33
C SER A 124 -9.81 3.33 -6.88
N ASP A 125 -10.87 2.57 -6.62
CA ASP A 125 -11.48 2.49 -5.29
C ASP A 125 -10.57 1.78 -4.29
N ILE A 126 -9.88 0.71 -4.74
CA ILE A 126 -8.89 -0.01 -3.94
C ILE A 126 -7.66 0.87 -3.75
N ARG A 127 -7.19 1.54 -4.82
CA ARG A 127 -6.04 2.43 -4.78
C ARG A 127 -6.25 3.54 -3.75
N SER A 128 -7.37 4.25 -3.79
CA SER A 128 -7.68 5.33 -2.86
C SER A 128 -7.68 4.86 -1.40
N LYS A 129 -8.21 3.67 -1.11
CA LYS A 129 -8.18 3.10 0.25
C LYS A 129 -6.76 2.81 0.73
N ILE A 130 -5.91 2.26 -0.14
CA ILE A 130 -4.50 2.00 0.17
C ILE A 130 -3.73 3.31 0.37
N LEU A 131 -3.90 4.28 -0.53
CA LEU A 131 -3.26 5.59 -0.42
C LEU A 131 -3.63 6.26 0.91
N ASN A 132 -4.93 6.30 1.24
CA ASN A 132 -5.40 6.87 2.51
C ASN A 132 -4.77 6.18 3.73
N LEU A 133 -4.70 4.84 3.73
CA LEU A 133 -4.08 4.08 4.82
C LEU A 133 -2.58 4.40 4.95
N VAL A 134 -1.84 4.35 3.84
CA VAL A 134 -0.38 4.48 3.85
C VAL A 134 0.04 5.92 4.12
N GLU A 135 -0.61 6.91 3.51
CA GLU A 135 -0.36 8.34 3.76
C GLU A 135 -0.71 8.71 5.19
N GLY A 136 -1.88 8.28 5.66
CA GLY A 136 -2.31 8.53 7.03
C GLY A 136 -1.34 7.94 8.05
N ARG A 137 -0.88 6.71 7.81
CA ARG A 137 0.14 6.06 8.63
C ARG A 137 1.47 6.80 8.62
N LEU A 138 1.97 7.16 7.44
CA LEU A 138 3.23 7.91 7.30
C LEU A 138 3.17 9.23 8.06
N ASN A 139 2.08 9.97 7.93
CA ASN A 139 1.88 11.23 8.64
C ASN A 139 1.81 11.04 10.16
N ALA A 140 1.10 10.01 10.62
CA ALA A 140 1.03 9.67 12.04
C ALA A 140 2.40 9.25 12.61
N MET A 141 3.16 8.43 11.87
CA MET A 141 4.52 8.02 12.23
C MET A 141 5.45 9.22 12.34
N ARG A 142 5.52 10.07 11.31
CA ARG A 142 6.35 11.28 11.31
C ARG A 142 5.98 12.20 12.47
N SER A 143 4.69 12.43 12.71
CA SER A 143 4.24 13.27 13.82
C SER A 143 4.62 12.68 15.19
N ALA A 144 4.47 11.36 15.37
CA ALA A 144 4.83 10.68 16.60
C ALA A 144 6.35 10.70 16.85
N HIS A 145 7.14 10.38 15.83
CA HIS A 145 8.60 10.47 15.86
C HIS A 145 9.04 11.89 16.17
N TYR A 146 8.55 12.88 15.42
CA TYR A 146 8.92 14.27 15.61
C TYR A 146 8.69 14.72 17.05
N THR A 147 7.48 14.47 17.57
CA THR A 147 7.11 14.93 18.90
C THR A 147 7.93 14.28 20.02
N GLU A 148 8.20 12.98 19.93
CA GLU A 148 8.88 12.26 21.01
C GLU A 148 10.41 12.40 20.92
N ILE A 149 10.97 12.48 19.71
CA ILE A 149 12.40 12.74 19.50
C ILE A 149 12.74 14.18 19.86
N GLU A 150 11.90 15.17 19.55
CA GLU A 150 12.14 16.56 19.94
C GLU A 150 12.20 16.70 21.47
N LYS A 151 11.26 16.09 22.20
CA LYS A 151 11.30 16.02 23.67
C LYS A 151 12.54 15.31 24.20
N TYR A 152 12.98 14.27 23.51
CA TYR A 152 14.22 13.58 23.85
C TYR A 152 15.44 14.50 23.66
N GLN A 153 15.52 15.21 22.53
CA GLN A 153 16.57 16.20 22.26
C GLN A 153 16.55 17.36 23.26
N GLU A 154 15.38 17.84 23.70
CA GLU A 154 15.24 18.84 24.76
C GLU A 154 15.79 18.35 26.11
N GLY A 155 15.51 17.09 26.47
CA GLY A 155 16.06 16.51 27.69
C GLY A 155 17.57 16.29 27.61
N LEU A 156 18.12 16.00 26.42
CA LEU A 156 19.57 15.97 26.20
C LEU A 156 20.20 17.36 26.38
N LYS A 157 19.59 18.42 25.84
CA LYS A 157 20.02 19.82 26.06
C LYS A 157 19.99 20.18 27.54
N SER A 158 19.02 19.66 28.29
CA SER A 158 18.87 19.88 29.73
C SER A 158 19.78 18.99 30.59
N GLY A 159 20.57 18.10 29.99
CA GLY A 159 21.50 17.22 30.69
C GLY A 159 20.89 15.92 31.25
N ILE A 160 19.60 15.64 31.05
CA ILE A 160 18.83 14.64 31.80
C ILE A 160 18.95 13.21 31.21
N TYR A 161 19.14 13.07 29.90
CA TYR A 161 19.11 11.75 29.23
C TYR A 161 20.47 11.14 28.89
N TRP A 162 21.58 11.83 29.22
CA TRP A 162 22.93 11.37 28.86
C TRP A 162 23.36 10.07 29.52
N ASP A 163 22.81 9.73 30.68
CA ASP A 163 23.12 8.48 31.38
C ASP A 163 22.19 7.33 30.94
N THR A 164 21.27 7.61 30.01
CA THR A 164 20.28 6.66 29.48
C THR A 164 20.44 6.41 27.99
N LEU A 165 21.59 6.80 27.40
CA LEU A 165 21.83 6.56 25.97
C LEU A 165 21.74 5.06 25.66
N ASP A 166 22.27 4.22 26.54
CA ASP A 166 22.12 2.78 26.47
C ASP A 166 20.73 2.35 26.97
N GLY A 167 19.89 1.85 26.05
CA GLY A 167 18.58 1.27 26.39
C GLY A 167 17.39 2.26 26.42
N ASN A 168 17.53 3.45 25.83
CA ASN A 168 16.41 4.39 25.69
C ASN A 168 15.40 4.04 24.60
N ASP A 169 15.77 3.16 23.68
CA ASP A 169 14.95 2.68 22.57
C ASP A 169 13.60 2.12 23.06
N GLY A 170 13.61 1.28 24.11
CA GLY A 170 12.39 0.64 24.60
C GLY A 170 11.35 1.62 25.15
N TRP A 171 11.74 2.60 25.96
CA TRP A 171 10.78 3.56 26.51
C TRP A 171 10.30 4.56 25.46
N LEU A 172 11.17 4.95 24.52
CA LEU A 172 10.81 5.87 23.45
C LEU A 172 9.87 5.19 22.45
N HIS A 173 10.17 3.93 22.09
CA HIS A 173 9.30 3.08 21.29
C HIS A 173 7.90 3.00 21.90
N ASN A 174 7.80 2.73 23.20
CA ASN A 174 6.51 2.69 23.90
C ASN A 174 5.72 4.01 23.82
N LYS A 175 6.41 5.17 23.88
CA LYS A 175 5.76 6.48 23.74
C LYS A 175 5.28 6.73 22.31
N ILE A 176 6.09 6.40 21.31
CA ILE A 176 5.74 6.50 19.89
C ILE A 176 4.55 5.58 19.57
N SER A 177 4.64 4.30 19.95
CA SER A 177 3.58 3.31 19.76
C SER A 177 2.26 3.79 20.38
N ARG A 178 2.29 4.34 21.61
CA ARG A 178 1.09 4.90 22.24
C ARG A 178 0.47 6.05 21.43
N ARG A 179 1.27 6.89 20.77
CA ARG A 179 0.75 7.94 19.88
C ARG A 179 0.14 7.36 18.62
N LEU A 180 0.78 6.37 18.02
CA LEU A 180 0.25 5.68 16.85
C LEU A 180 -1.12 5.07 17.14
N TYR A 181 -1.28 4.37 18.26
CA TYR A 181 -2.58 3.86 18.71
C TYR A 181 -3.62 4.97 18.90
N LYS A 182 -3.25 6.10 19.52
CA LYS A 182 -4.17 7.24 19.68
C LYS A 182 -4.63 7.85 18.35
N SER A 183 -3.79 7.76 17.32
CA SER A 183 -4.10 8.25 15.98
C SER A 183 -4.80 7.21 15.10
N GLY A 184 -5.09 6.01 15.60
CA GLY A 184 -5.69 4.92 14.83
C GLY A 184 -4.74 4.21 13.86
N TYR A 185 -3.43 4.30 14.12
CA TYR A 185 -2.36 3.65 13.35
C TYR A 185 -1.47 2.78 14.23
N GLY A 186 -1.98 2.28 15.37
CA GLY A 186 -1.33 1.20 16.11
C GLY A 186 -1.30 -0.07 15.27
N ILE A 187 -0.41 -1.02 15.59
CA ILE A 187 -0.19 -2.19 14.71
C ILE A 187 -1.48 -2.97 14.44
N SER A 188 -2.34 -3.17 15.45
CA SER A 188 -3.64 -3.84 15.29
C SER A 188 -4.64 -3.01 14.49
N ASP A 189 -4.58 -1.68 14.57
CA ASP A 189 -5.45 -0.79 13.79
C ASP A 189 -5.08 -0.84 12.31
N VAL A 190 -3.78 -0.87 12.01
CA VAL A 190 -3.27 -1.03 10.64
C VAL A 190 -3.63 -2.40 10.10
N GLU A 191 -3.45 -3.47 10.89
CA GLU A 191 -3.84 -4.84 10.51
C GLU A 191 -5.32 -4.93 10.15
N SER A 192 -6.19 -4.35 10.98
CA SER A 192 -7.63 -4.29 10.73
C SER A 192 -7.97 -3.58 9.43
N GLN A 193 -7.31 -2.44 9.14
CA GLN A 193 -7.52 -1.69 7.91
C GLN A 193 -7.00 -2.46 6.68
N VAL A 194 -5.85 -3.13 6.80
CA VAL A 194 -5.33 -4.01 5.75
C VAL A 194 -6.30 -5.14 5.44
N HIS A 195 -6.86 -5.80 6.46
CA HIS A 195 -7.87 -6.84 6.25
C HIS A 195 -9.10 -6.34 5.50
N LYS A 196 -9.59 -5.13 5.81
CA LYS A 196 -10.71 -4.52 5.07
C LYS A 196 -10.36 -4.33 3.59
N ILE A 197 -9.17 -3.81 3.29
CA ILE A 197 -8.70 -3.64 1.90
C ILE A 197 -8.61 -5.00 1.20
N ARG A 198 -8.11 -6.03 1.87
CA ARG A 198 -8.03 -7.39 1.31
C ARG A 198 -9.42 -7.99 1.06
N THR A 199 -10.40 -7.72 1.92
CA THR A 199 -11.81 -8.07 1.66
C THR A 199 -12.35 -7.33 0.43
N ASP A 200 -12.02 -6.06 0.24
CA ASP A 200 -12.42 -5.33 -0.97
C ASP A 200 -11.80 -5.93 -2.24
N ILE A 201 -10.53 -6.37 -2.17
CA ILE A 201 -9.86 -7.09 -3.26
C ILE A 201 -10.59 -8.43 -3.54
N GLN A 202 -10.96 -9.18 -2.51
CA GLN A 202 -11.73 -10.41 -2.67
C GLN A 202 -13.08 -10.13 -3.34
N LEU A 203 -13.82 -9.12 -2.87
CA LEU A 203 -15.10 -8.72 -3.46
C LEU A 203 -14.95 -8.30 -4.93
N TYR A 204 -13.84 -7.63 -5.27
CA TYR A 204 -13.49 -7.32 -6.64
C TYR A 204 -13.36 -8.59 -7.49
N PHE A 205 -12.64 -9.61 -7.02
CA PHE A 205 -12.52 -10.90 -7.71
C PHE A 205 -13.87 -11.61 -7.86
N GLU A 206 -14.68 -11.62 -6.80
CA GLU A 206 -16.00 -12.24 -6.81
C GLU A 206 -16.97 -11.56 -7.78
N GLY A 207 -16.78 -10.28 -8.08
CA GLY A 207 -17.55 -9.54 -9.09
C GLY A 207 -17.45 -10.13 -10.51
N PHE A 208 -16.38 -10.88 -10.79
CA PHE A 208 -16.16 -11.57 -12.06
C PHE A 208 -16.62 -13.04 -12.05
N ASN A 209 -17.07 -13.56 -10.89
CA ASN A 209 -17.52 -14.94 -10.81
C ASN A 209 -18.85 -15.12 -11.58
N PRO A 210 -18.87 -15.93 -12.66
CA PRO A 210 -20.06 -16.08 -13.50
C PRO A 210 -21.21 -16.78 -12.76
N ILE A 211 -20.93 -17.58 -11.73
CA ILE A 211 -21.93 -18.36 -10.99
C ILE A 211 -22.78 -17.44 -10.09
N LYS A 212 -22.20 -16.38 -9.51
CA LYS A 212 -22.93 -15.45 -8.64
C LYS A 212 -23.96 -14.58 -9.38
N LYS A 213 -23.81 -14.38 -10.70
CA LYS A 213 -24.76 -13.58 -11.50
C LYS A 213 -26.11 -14.25 -11.74
N TYR A 214 -26.21 -15.57 -11.59
CA TYR A 214 -27.44 -16.33 -11.87
C TYR A 214 -28.31 -16.59 -10.62
N ASN A 215 -27.90 -16.11 -9.44
CA ASN A 215 -28.62 -16.31 -8.16
C ASN A 215 -29.23 -15.01 -7.59
N LYS A 216 -29.49 -14.01 -8.43
CA LYS A 216 -30.28 -12.80 -8.11
C LYS A 216 -31.50 -12.75 -9.01
#